data_AF-A0A947WHT3-F1
#
_entry.id   AF-A0A947WHT3-F1
#
_cell.length_a   1.000
_cell.length_b   1.000
_cell.length_c   1.000
_cell.angle_alpha   90.00
_cell.angle_beta   90.00
_cell.angle_gamma   90.00
#
_symmetry.space_group_name_H-M   'P 1'
#
loop_
_entity.id
_entity.type
_entity.pdbx_description
1 polymer ?
#
loop_
_entity_poly.entity_id
_entity_poly.type
_entity_poly.pdbx_seq_one_letter_code
_entity_poly.pdbx_strand_id
1 'polypeptide(L)'
;MMHNTGMLFTGLVSLLVSTSALVSGLFIFKRKKKEDENLTAYSYFLVVTGVVWFFVALELFASWLGYEMLQRVFFIVDQFFVFCTGPVLAYYLTRKMFYKRGLATYITAVYIFAVILAMLSFIKYGIVEGEVTYFASKFQPNEYAFAIFVCMLAPLLFAVVFDSVSRVVRWIVSKKVTNPYSFFYSLVIVVYLAIGIFDEQGLIANWGLVFFRLIDAAVFLMAYLTFYFQHLREEHFLEDLTT
;
A
#
# COMPACT_ATOMS: atom_id res chain seq x y z
N MET A 1 16.56 -30.41 -6.80
CA MET A 1 15.47 -29.41 -6.69
C MET A 1 15.30 -28.76 -8.05
N MET A 2 14.11 -28.79 -8.66
CA MET A 2 13.86 -27.95 -9.83
C MET A 2 13.73 -26.51 -9.33
N HIS A 3 14.64 -25.64 -9.75
CA HIS A 3 14.53 -24.21 -9.47
C HIS A 3 13.27 -23.67 -10.15
N ASN A 4 12.29 -23.27 -9.35
CA ASN A 4 11.03 -22.75 -9.85
C ASN A 4 11.23 -21.34 -10.42
N THR A 5 11.46 -21.24 -11.73
CA THR A 5 11.72 -19.95 -12.39
C THR A 5 10.55 -18.96 -12.27
N GLY A 6 9.32 -19.43 -12.00
CA GLY A 6 8.16 -18.59 -11.72
C GLY A 6 8.31 -17.74 -10.47
N MET A 7 8.73 -18.35 -9.35
CA MET A 7 8.97 -17.63 -8.08
C MET A 7 10.04 -16.56 -8.23
N LEU A 8 11.13 -16.87 -8.95
CA LEU A 8 12.19 -15.89 -9.25
C LEU A 8 11.63 -14.69 -10.02
N PHE A 9 10.85 -14.96 -11.06
CA PHE A 9 10.23 -13.92 -11.87
C PHE A 9 9.22 -13.09 -11.05
N THR A 10 8.36 -13.71 -10.25
CA THR A 10 7.46 -13.00 -9.34
C THR A 10 8.23 -12.14 -8.35
N GLY A 11 9.34 -12.64 -7.80
CA GLY A 11 10.20 -11.89 -6.88
C GLY A 11 10.77 -10.62 -7.53
N LEU A 12 11.22 -10.71 -8.78
CA LEU A 12 11.66 -9.55 -9.56
C LEU A 12 10.52 -8.55 -9.81
N VAL A 13 9.31 -9.02 -10.11
CA VAL A 13 8.14 -8.15 -10.27
C VAL A 13 7.78 -7.47 -8.95
N SER A 14 7.79 -8.18 -7.83
CA SER A 14 7.60 -7.58 -6.50
C SER A 14 8.67 -6.54 -6.15
N LEU A 15 9.92 -6.76 -6.57
CA LEU A 15 10.99 -5.77 -6.43
C LEU A 15 10.73 -4.52 -7.28
N LEU A 16 10.14 -4.66 -8.47
CA LEU A 16 9.71 -3.54 -9.30
C LEU A 16 8.57 -2.76 -8.62
N VAL A 17 7.59 -3.44 -8.02
CA VAL A 17 6.52 -2.80 -7.24
C VAL A 17 7.12 -2.02 -6.07
N SER A 18 8.00 -2.65 -5.30
CA SER A 18 8.72 -2.04 -4.19
C SER A 18 9.47 -0.78 -4.62
N THR A 19 10.26 -0.87 -5.69
CA THR A 19 11.04 0.25 -6.20
C THR A 19 10.14 1.39 -6.64
N SER A 20 9.03 1.08 -7.34
CA SER A 20 8.06 2.08 -7.80
C SER A 20 7.43 2.82 -6.62
N ALA A 21 7.00 2.09 -5.58
CA ALA A 21 6.43 2.66 -4.36
C ALA A 21 7.46 3.51 -3.58
N LEU A 22 8.67 3.00 -3.35
CA LEU A 22 9.74 3.69 -2.63
C LEU A 22 10.16 4.97 -3.35
N VAL A 23 10.41 4.90 -4.66
CA VAL A 23 10.78 6.08 -5.48
C VAL A 23 9.68 7.13 -5.42
N SER A 24 8.41 6.73 -5.60
CA SER A 24 7.27 7.63 -5.53
C SER A 24 7.13 8.29 -4.16
N GLY A 25 7.17 7.48 -3.09
CA GLY A 25 7.07 7.96 -1.72
C GLY A 25 8.21 8.89 -1.33
N LEU A 26 9.46 8.51 -1.59
CA LEU A 26 10.64 9.33 -1.27
C LEU A 26 10.68 10.62 -2.10
N PHE A 27 10.26 10.58 -3.37
CA PHE A 27 10.19 11.76 -4.22
C PHE A 27 9.17 12.77 -3.68
N ILE A 28 7.96 12.31 -3.37
CA ILE A 28 6.90 13.15 -2.77
C ILE A 28 7.37 13.70 -1.42
N PHE A 29 7.99 12.86 -0.58
CA PHE A 29 8.49 13.28 0.73
C PHE A 29 9.54 14.39 0.64
N LYS A 30 10.46 14.30 -0.33
CA LYS A 30 11.54 15.28 -0.52
C LYS A 30 11.05 16.60 -1.11
N ARG A 31 10.02 16.58 -1.97
CA ARG A 31 9.57 17.76 -2.71
C ARG A 31 8.27 18.40 -2.20
N LYS A 32 7.55 17.77 -1.28
CA LYS A 32 6.37 18.37 -0.65
C LYS A 32 6.73 19.64 0.13
N LYS A 33 5.80 20.58 0.20
CA LYS A 33 5.89 21.72 1.12
C LYS A 33 5.90 21.20 2.55
N LYS A 34 6.73 21.79 3.43
CA LYS A 34 6.91 21.32 4.82
C LYS A 34 5.59 21.26 5.60
N GLU A 35 4.65 22.12 5.29
CA GLU A 35 3.35 22.24 5.97
C GLU A 35 2.29 21.25 5.46
N ASP A 36 2.52 20.55 4.35
CA ASP A 36 1.55 19.59 3.81
C ASP A 36 1.63 18.24 4.54
N GLU A 37 0.99 18.19 5.72
CA GLU A 37 0.88 16.98 6.53
C GLU A 37 0.18 15.82 5.80
N ASN A 38 -0.73 16.10 4.86
CA ASN A 38 -1.46 15.06 4.13
C ASN A 38 -0.55 14.36 3.12
N LEU A 39 0.21 15.12 2.33
CA LEU A 39 1.22 14.55 1.44
C LEU A 39 2.33 13.86 2.23
N THR A 40 2.61 14.33 3.45
CA THR A 40 3.53 13.65 4.37
C THR A 40 3.04 12.24 4.70
N ALA A 41 1.80 12.11 5.19
CA ALA A 41 1.22 10.82 5.52
C ALA A 41 1.09 9.90 4.29
N TYR A 42 0.72 10.46 3.13
CA TYR A 42 0.66 9.73 1.87
C TYR A 42 2.03 9.19 1.43
N SER A 43 3.08 10.01 1.56
CA SER A 43 4.44 9.58 1.23
C SER A 43 4.93 8.47 2.17
N TYR A 44 4.61 8.54 3.46
CA TYR A 44 4.90 7.44 4.39
C TYR A 44 4.16 6.17 4.03
N PHE A 45 2.90 6.27 3.60
CA PHE A 45 2.14 5.11 3.15
C PHE A 45 2.85 4.41 1.98
N LEU A 46 3.25 5.17 0.95
CA LEU A 46 3.99 4.63 -0.19
C LEU A 46 5.33 4.01 0.22
N VAL A 47 6.06 4.63 1.16
CA VAL A 47 7.33 4.09 1.65
C VAL A 47 7.12 2.78 2.39
N VAL A 48 6.16 2.72 3.32
CA VAL A 48 5.86 1.50 4.08
C VAL A 48 5.39 0.38 3.14
N THR A 49 4.51 0.68 2.19
CA THR A 49 4.10 -0.27 1.14
C THR A 49 5.28 -0.72 0.28
N GLY A 50 6.21 0.17 -0.05
CA GLY A 50 7.43 -0.21 -0.73
C GLY A 50 8.31 -1.18 0.07
N VAL A 51 8.37 -1.02 1.38
CA VAL A 51 9.06 -1.96 2.30
C VAL A 51 8.32 -3.30 2.37
N VAL A 52 6.98 -3.32 2.41
CA VAL A 52 6.18 -4.57 2.32
C VAL A 52 6.60 -5.37 1.09
N TRP A 53 6.53 -4.75 -0.09
CA TRP A 53 6.84 -5.43 -1.34
C TRP A 53 8.31 -5.84 -1.47
N PHE A 54 9.22 -5.14 -0.80
CA PHE A 54 10.62 -5.54 -0.71
C PHE A 54 10.76 -6.86 0.04
N PHE A 55 10.11 -7.00 1.20
CA PHE A 55 10.16 -8.24 1.97
C PHE A 55 9.41 -9.40 1.29
N VAL A 56 8.31 -9.13 0.59
CA VAL A 56 7.66 -10.12 -0.29
C VAL A 56 8.62 -10.62 -1.37
N ALA A 57 9.42 -9.74 -1.98
CA ALA A 57 10.43 -10.14 -2.96
C ALA A 57 11.52 -11.02 -2.32
N LEU A 58 12.01 -10.63 -1.13
CA LEU A 58 12.99 -11.41 -0.38
C LEU A 58 12.46 -12.78 0.03
N GLU A 59 11.20 -12.87 0.45
CA GLU A 59 10.50 -14.11 0.75
C GLU A 59 10.51 -15.04 -0.48
N LEU A 60 10.12 -14.53 -1.65
CA LEU A 60 10.10 -15.30 -2.89
C LEU A 60 11.50 -15.75 -3.34
N PHE A 61 12.52 -14.91 -3.16
CA PHE A 61 13.91 -15.30 -3.43
C PHE A 61 14.39 -16.39 -2.47
N ALA A 62 14.06 -16.29 -1.17
CA ALA A 62 14.38 -17.33 -0.20
C ALA A 62 13.68 -18.65 -0.53
N SER A 63 12.42 -18.60 -0.95
CA SER A 63 11.67 -19.77 -1.41
C SER A 63 12.29 -20.40 -2.66
N TRP A 64 12.67 -19.59 -3.66
CA TRP A 64 13.35 -20.05 -4.88
C TRP A 64 14.71 -20.72 -4.61
N LEU A 65 15.45 -20.25 -3.61
CA LEU A 65 16.71 -20.84 -3.16
C LEU A 65 16.51 -22.08 -2.26
N GLY A 66 15.28 -22.36 -1.82
CA GLY A 66 14.96 -23.46 -0.91
C GLY A 66 15.28 -23.19 0.56
N TYR A 67 15.43 -21.93 0.96
CA TYR A 67 15.71 -21.54 2.35
C TYR A 67 14.43 -21.29 3.14
N GLU A 68 13.75 -22.37 3.57
CA GLU A 68 12.45 -22.29 4.26
C GLU A 68 12.47 -21.43 5.53
N MET A 69 13.51 -21.52 6.35
CA MET A 69 13.63 -20.71 7.57
C MET A 69 13.70 -19.21 7.27
N LEU A 70 14.45 -18.85 6.23
CA LEU A 70 14.60 -17.45 5.82
C LEU A 70 13.30 -16.92 5.20
N GLN A 71 12.63 -17.75 4.41
CA GLN A 71 11.30 -17.46 3.87
C GLN A 71 10.30 -17.16 5.01
N ARG A 72 10.24 -18.01 6.04
CA ARG A 72 9.37 -17.79 7.22
C ARG A 72 9.68 -16.47 7.94
N VAL A 73 10.96 -16.12 8.09
CA VAL A 73 11.35 -14.85 8.72
C VAL A 73 10.88 -13.66 7.87
N PHE A 74 11.11 -13.70 6.56
CA PHE A 74 10.68 -12.61 5.67
C PHE A 74 9.16 -12.48 5.62
N PHE A 75 8.42 -13.59 5.63
CA PHE A 75 6.96 -13.59 5.75
C PHE A 75 6.48 -12.86 7.02
N ILE A 76 7.04 -13.19 8.20
CA ILE A 76 6.63 -12.50 9.44
C ILE A 76 6.95 -11.00 9.38
N VAL A 77 8.08 -10.64 8.76
CA VAL A 77 8.51 -9.24 8.63
C VAL A 77 7.63 -8.49 7.63
N ASP A 78 7.29 -9.05 6.47
CA ASP A 78 6.35 -8.41 5.54
C ASP A 78 4.98 -8.21 6.18
N GLN A 79 4.47 -9.21 6.90
CA GLN A 79 3.18 -9.14 7.59
C GLN A 79 3.16 -7.99 8.60
N PHE A 80 4.22 -7.85 9.39
CA PHE A 80 4.37 -6.69 10.28
C PHE A 80 4.22 -5.36 9.51
N PHE A 81 4.88 -5.22 8.37
CA PHE A 81 4.76 -4.02 7.56
C PHE A 81 3.39 -3.86 6.89
N VAL A 82 2.73 -4.95 6.49
CA VAL A 82 1.33 -4.95 5.99
C VAL A 82 0.43 -4.32 7.04
N PHE A 83 0.52 -4.78 8.29
CA PHE A 83 -0.24 -4.18 9.39
C PHE A 83 0.15 -2.72 9.67
N CYS A 84 1.44 -2.36 9.54
CA CYS A 84 1.89 -0.97 9.68
C CYS A 84 1.38 -0.02 8.58
N THR A 85 0.95 -0.51 7.41
CA THR A 85 0.29 0.35 6.40
C THR A 85 -1.01 0.95 6.94
N GLY A 86 -1.74 0.20 7.79
CA GLY A 86 -3.02 0.58 8.36
C GLY A 86 -2.97 1.90 9.13
N PRO A 87 -2.15 2.04 10.20
CA PRO A 87 -2.01 3.29 10.95
C PRO A 87 -1.67 4.51 10.08
N VAL A 88 -0.75 4.34 9.11
CA VAL A 88 -0.33 5.45 8.24
C VAL A 88 -1.49 5.90 7.34
N LEU A 89 -2.21 4.95 6.77
CA LEU A 89 -3.34 5.22 5.91
C LEU A 89 -4.55 5.77 6.69
N ALA A 90 -4.78 5.26 7.91
CA ALA A 90 -5.81 5.75 8.82
C ALA A 90 -5.57 7.22 9.18
N TYR A 91 -4.33 7.61 9.47
CA TYR A 91 -3.96 9.01 9.71
C TYR A 91 -4.26 9.87 8.47
N TYR A 92 -3.79 9.44 7.29
CA TYR A 92 -3.99 10.16 6.02
C TYR A 92 -5.48 10.38 5.72
N LEU A 93 -6.29 9.31 5.72
CA LEU A 93 -7.71 9.39 5.37
C LEU A 93 -8.50 10.21 6.39
N THR A 94 -8.23 10.03 7.69
CA THR A 94 -8.93 10.78 8.75
C THR A 94 -8.63 12.28 8.67
N ARG A 95 -7.36 12.66 8.45
CA ARG A 95 -7.00 14.08 8.22
C ARG A 95 -7.66 14.62 6.96
N LYS A 96 -7.61 13.87 5.85
CA LYS A 96 -8.18 14.27 4.56
C LYS A 96 -9.70 14.49 4.62
N MET A 97 -10.42 13.66 5.38
CA MET A 97 -11.88 13.72 5.46
C MET A 97 -12.39 14.73 6.51
N PHE A 98 -11.78 14.76 7.69
CA PHE A 98 -12.32 15.53 8.83
C PHE A 98 -11.52 16.79 9.15
N TYR A 99 -10.34 16.99 8.57
CA TYR A 99 -9.42 18.12 8.83
C TYR A 99 -9.00 18.29 10.30
N LYS A 100 -9.30 17.31 11.18
CA LYS A 100 -9.01 17.35 12.62
C LYS A 100 -7.80 16.48 12.96
N ARG A 101 -6.74 17.11 13.46
CA ARG A 101 -5.50 16.41 13.85
C ARG A 101 -5.70 15.45 15.03
N GLY A 102 -6.40 15.91 16.08
CA GLY A 102 -6.66 15.07 17.26
C GLY A 102 -7.43 13.78 16.93
N LEU A 103 -8.44 13.87 16.06
CA LEU A 103 -9.19 12.69 15.62
C LEU A 103 -8.31 11.73 14.83
N ALA A 104 -7.49 12.24 13.90
CA ALA A 104 -6.57 11.41 13.14
C ALA A 104 -5.56 10.68 14.03
N THR A 105 -4.99 11.36 15.02
CA THR A 105 -4.08 10.74 16.00
C THR A 105 -4.78 9.66 16.82
N TYR A 106 -6.01 9.90 17.28
CA TYR A 106 -6.79 8.91 18.03
C TYR A 106 -7.08 7.67 17.20
N ILE A 107 -7.58 7.83 15.97
CA ILE A 107 -7.84 6.71 15.06
C ILE A 107 -6.54 5.95 14.75
N THR A 108 -5.42 6.66 14.55
CA THR A 108 -4.11 6.03 14.35
C THR A 108 -3.71 5.15 15.54
N ALA A 109 -3.95 5.62 16.78
CA ALA A 109 -3.65 4.84 17.97
C ALA A 109 -4.49 3.54 18.04
N VAL A 110 -5.77 3.59 17.62
CA VAL A 110 -6.61 2.38 17.49
C VAL A 110 -6.01 1.39 16.50
N TYR A 111 -5.51 1.87 15.35
CA TYR A 111 -4.86 1.01 14.37
C TYR A 111 -3.52 0.46 14.88
N ILE A 112 -2.73 1.24 15.61
CA ILE A 112 -1.48 0.74 16.24
C ILE A 112 -1.81 -0.37 17.24
N PHE A 113 -2.87 -0.22 18.03
CA PHE A 113 -3.31 -1.29 18.92
C PHE A 113 -3.69 -2.56 18.15
N ALA A 114 -4.38 -2.42 17.01
CA ALA A 114 -4.68 -3.56 16.13
C ALA A 114 -3.42 -4.23 15.55
N VAL A 115 -2.37 -3.47 15.19
CA VAL A 115 -1.06 -4.03 14.81
C VAL A 115 -0.48 -4.90 15.92
N ILE A 116 -0.51 -4.41 17.16
CA ILE A 116 0.00 -5.17 18.32
C ILE A 116 -0.80 -6.48 18.49
N LEU A 117 -2.12 -6.42 18.40
CA LEU A 117 -2.97 -7.61 18.47
C LEU A 117 -2.67 -8.61 17.35
N ALA A 118 -2.45 -8.14 16.12
CA ALA A 118 -2.06 -8.98 15.00
C ALA A 118 -0.72 -9.67 15.26
N MET A 119 0.29 -8.95 15.75
CA MET A 119 1.60 -9.52 16.08
C MET A 119 1.52 -10.54 17.23
N LEU A 120 0.72 -10.26 18.26
CA LEU A 120 0.45 -11.22 19.33
C LEU A 120 -0.24 -12.49 18.81
N SER A 121 -1.10 -12.37 17.80
CA SER A 121 -1.73 -13.53 17.17
C SER A 121 -0.71 -14.42 16.47
N PHE A 122 0.28 -13.86 15.76
CA PHE A 122 1.37 -14.63 15.17
C PHE A 122 2.25 -15.33 16.21
N ILE A 123 2.50 -14.68 17.35
CA ILE A 123 3.27 -15.29 18.45
C ILE A 123 2.51 -16.48 19.05
N LYS A 124 1.20 -16.35 19.24
CA LYS A 124 0.38 -17.37 19.90
C LYS A 124 -0.04 -18.53 18.99
N TYR A 125 -0.45 -18.22 17.76
CA TYR A 125 -1.04 -19.17 16.83
C TYR A 125 -0.13 -19.52 15.67
N GLY A 126 1.02 -18.84 15.52
CA GLY A 126 1.97 -19.08 14.45
C GLY A 126 1.50 -18.57 13.09
N ILE A 127 2.15 -19.10 12.05
CA ILE A 127 1.79 -18.93 10.63
C ILE A 127 1.27 -20.25 10.09
N VAL A 128 0.42 -20.20 9.07
CA VAL A 128 -0.18 -21.39 8.44
C VAL A 128 0.58 -21.71 7.16
N GLU A 129 0.73 -22.99 6.83
CA GLU A 129 1.24 -23.41 5.52
C GLU A 129 0.13 -23.26 4.48
N GLY A 130 0.38 -22.48 3.43
CA GLY A 130 -0.48 -22.31 2.27
C GLY A 130 -0.08 -23.20 1.10
N GLU A 131 -0.89 -23.18 0.04
CA GLU A 131 -0.61 -23.92 -1.19
C GLU A 131 0.58 -23.31 -1.96
N VAL A 132 1.63 -24.09 -2.16
CA VAL A 132 2.76 -23.68 -3.01
C VAL A 132 2.34 -23.74 -4.47
N THR A 133 2.36 -22.59 -5.14
CA THR A 133 2.11 -22.53 -6.59
C THR A 133 3.39 -22.26 -7.37
N TYR A 134 3.34 -22.29 -8.70
CA TYR A 134 4.49 -21.93 -9.53
C TYR A 134 4.99 -20.50 -9.26
N PHE A 135 4.14 -19.59 -8.76
CA PHE A 135 4.46 -18.17 -8.60
C PHE A 135 4.37 -17.64 -7.16
N ALA A 136 3.79 -18.39 -6.21
CA ALA A 136 3.52 -17.94 -4.84
C ALA A 136 4.22 -18.81 -3.78
N SER A 137 4.41 -18.23 -2.59
CA SER A 137 5.14 -18.83 -1.48
C SER A 137 4.25 -19.78 -0.64
N LYS A 138 4.87 -20.40 0.37
CA LYS A 138 4.32 -21.49 1.21
C LYS A 138 3.55 -21.00 2.44
N PHE A 139 3.48 -19.70 2.75
CA PHE A 139 2.96 -19.23 4.04
C PHE A 139 1.76 -18.30 3.91
N GLN A 140 0.85 -18.41 4.88
CA GLN A 140 -0.35 -17.59 4.99
C GLN A 140 -0.54 -17.10 6.44
N PRO A 141 -1.22 -15.95 6.64
CA PRO A 141 -1.56 -15.50 7.97
C PRO A 141 -2.51 -16.50 8.65
N ASN A 142 -2.41 -16.62 9.97
CA ASN A 142 -3.43 -17.36 10.71
C ASN A 142 -4.79 -16.63 10.65
N GLU A 143 -5.88 -17.36 10.88
CA GLU A 143 -7.24 -16.83 10.75
C GLU A 143 -7.50 -15.58 11.62
N TYR A 144 -6.88 -15.49 12.80
CA TYR A 144 -7.03 -14.33 13.68
C TYR A 144 -6.29 -13.10 13.14
N ALA A 145 -5.04 -13.27 12.66
CA ALA A 145 -4.29 -12.22 12.00
C ALA A 145 -5.06 -11.71 10.77
N PHE A 146 -5.58 -12.64 9.96
CA PHE A 146 -6.37 -12.32 8.78
C PHE A 146 -7.67 -11.58 9.14
N ALA A 147 -8.40 -12.01 10.18
CA ALA A 147 -9.59 -11.31 10.65
C ALA A 147 -9.28 -9.88 11.12
N ILE A 148 -8.15 -9.68 11.82
CA ILE A 148 -7.69 -8.34 12.22
C ILE A 148 -7.35 -7.51 10.99
N PHE A 149 -6.67 -8.07 10.00
CA PHE A 149 -6.35 -7.42 8.74
C PHE A 149 -7.62 -6.92 8.04
N VAL A 150 -8.64 -7.77 7.89
CA VAL A 150 -9.93 -7.39 7.29
C VAL A 150 -10.62 -6.28 8.10
N CYS A 151 -10.66 -6.40 9.43
CA CYS A 151 -11.25 -5.39 10.31
C CYS A 151 -10.53 -4.04 10.25
N MET A 152 -9.21 -4.02 10.01
CA MET A 152 -8.45 -2.79 9.79
C MET A 152 -8.68 -2.24 8.38
N LEU A 153 -8.70 -3.10 7.37
CA LEU A 153 -8.71 -2.68 5.98
C LEU A 153 -10.09 -2.22 5.50
N ALA A 154 -11.17 -2.90 5.92
CA ALA A 154 -12.52 -2.61 5.44
C ALA A 154 -12.98 -1.16 5.72
N PRO A 155 -12.76 -0.58 6.92
CA PRO A 155 -13.06 0.83 7.16
C PRO A 155 -12.22 1.79 6.31
N LEU A 156 -10.94 1.48 6.08
CA LEU A 156 -10.06 2.31 5.24
C LEU A 156 -10.51 2.28 3.78
N LEU A 157 -10.83 1.08 3.26
CA LEU A 157 -11.34 0.90 1.91
C LEU A 157 -12.67 1.64 1.72
N PHE A 158 -13.59 1.51 2.68
CA PHE A 158 -14.86 2.24 2.66
C PHE A 158 -14.63 3.75 2.65
N ALA A 159 -13.75 4.27 3.52
CA ALA A 159 -13.44 5.68 3.61
C ALA A 159 -12.85 6.25 2.31
N VAL A 160 -11.91 5.54 1.67
CA VAL A 160 -11.28 6.01 0.44
C VAL A 160 -12.20 5.89 -0.78
N VAL A 161 -13.03 4.85 -0.85
CA VAL A 161 -14.07 4.72 -1.88
C VAL A 161 -15.09 5.85 -1.73
N PHE A 162 -15.54 6.10 -0.50
CA PHE A 162 -16.45 7.19 -0.21
C PHE A 162 -15.88 8.57 -0.59
N ASP A 163 -14.61 8.86 -0.27
CA ASP A 163 -13.93 10.10 -0.70
C ASP A 163 -13.86 10.21 -2.24
N SER A 164 -13.50 9.10 -2.91
CA SER A 164 -13.39 9.06 -4.38
C SER A 164 -14.74 9.32 -5.06
N VAL A 165 -15.79 8.60 -4.65
CA VAL A 165 -17.15 8.75 -5.19
C VAL A 165 -17.70 10.14 -4.89
N SER A 166 -17.53 10.64 -3.66
CA SER A 166 -18.00 11.98 -3.27
C SER A 166 -17.35 13.10 -4.08
N ARG A 167 -16.12 12.92 -4.57
CA ARG A 167 -15.46 13.88 -5.47
C ARG A 167 -16.04 13.82 -6.87
N VAL A 168 -16.20 12.61 -7.42
CA VAL A 168 -16.81 12.41 -8.75
C VAL A 168 -18.22 12.98 -8.81
N VAL A 169 -19.05 12.70 -7.80
CA VAL A 169 -20.41 13.24 -7.70
C VAL A 169 -20.38 14.78 -7.65
N ARG A 170 -19.50 15.37 -6.84
CA ARG A 170 -19.36 16.83 -6.78
C ARG A 170 -18.90 17.42 -8.11
N TRP A 171 -18.02 16.76 -8.85
CA TRP A 171 -17.61 17.23 -10.19
C TRP A 171 -18.75 17.19 -11.18
N ILE A 172 -19.55 16.12 -11.18
CA ILE A 172 -20.73 15.98 -12.04
C ILE A 172 -21.75 17.08 -11.72
N VAL A 173 -22.04 17.30 -10.43
CA VAL A 173 -23.07 18.26 -9.99
C VAL A 173 -22.61 19.70 -10.17
N SER A 174 -21.39 20.04 -9.74
CA SER A 174 -20.90 21.43 -9.77
C SER A 174 -20.29 21.85 -11.11
N LYS A 175 -20.03 20.89 -12.02
CA LYS A 175 -19.28 21.06 -13.27
C LYS A 175 -17.89 21.72 -13.12
N LYS A 176 -17.37 21.82 -11.89
CA LYS A 176 -16.08 22.44 -11.56
C LYS A 176 -15.15 21.39 -10.96
N VAL A 177 -13.98 21.23 -11.57
CA VAL A 177 -12.90 20.38 -11.05
C VAL A 177 -11.98 21.24 -10.19
N THR A 178 -12.17 21.19 -8.87
CA THR A 178 -11.38 22.02 -7.94
C THR A 178 -9.98 21.45 -7.66
N ASN A 179 -9.77 20.13 -7.73
CA ASN A 179 -8.45 19.52 -7.62
C ASN A 179 -8.45 18.09 -8.20
N PRO A 180 -8.01 17.89 -9.46
CA PRO A 180 -8.00 16.57 -10.08
C PRO A 180 -6.94 15.63 -9.48
N TYR A 181 -5.80 16.16 -9.02
CA TYR A 181 -4.69 15.35 -8.48
C TYR A 181 -5.07 14.61 -7.19
N SER A 182 -5.88 15.24 -6.34
CA SER A 182 -6.34 14.65 -5.08
C SER A 182 -7.18 13.37 -5.27
N PHE A 183 -7.87 13.25 -6.40
CA PHE A 183 -8.60 12.04 -6.78
C PHE A 183 -7.66 10.92 -7.18
N PHE A 184 -6.63 11.20 -7.98
CA PHE A 184 -5.66 10.18 -8.39
C PHE A 184 -4.92 9.57 -7.19
N TYR A 185 -4.59 10.35 -6.16
CA TYR A 185 -4.03 9.78 -4.91
C TYR A 185 -5.00 8.82 -4.22
N SER A 186 -6.31 9.13 -4.18
CA SER A 186 -7.32 8.20 -3.64
C SER A 186 -7.47 6.95 -4.51
N LEU A 187 -7.45 7.12 -5.84
CA LEU A 187 -7.53 6.01 -6.78
C LEU A 187 -6.36 5.04 -6.60
N VAL A 188 -5.15 5.56 -6.37
CA VAL A 188 -3.96 4.74 -6.07
C VAL A 188 -4.20 3.85 -4.87
N ILE A 189 -4.72 4.42 -3.79
CA ILE A 189 -5.03 3.68 -2.56
C ILE A 189 -6.13 2.65 -2.84
N VAL A 190 -7.23 3.03 -3.51
CA VAL A 190 -8.34 2.11 -3.81
C VAL A 190 -7.85 0.87 -4.56
N VAL A 191 -7.09 1.09 -5.64
CA VAL A 191 -6.60 -0.03 -6.48
C VAL A 191 -5.65 -0.91 -5.68
N TYR A 192 -4.69 -0.32 -4.95
CA TYR A 192 -3.76 -1.07 -4.12
C TYR A 192 -4.46 -1.89 -3.03
N LEU A 193 -5.41 -1.29 -2.29
CA LEU A 193 -6.12 -2.03 -1.23
C LEU A 193 -7.00 -3.13 -1.83
N ALA A 194 -7.65 -2.89 -2.97
CA ALA A 194 -8.46 -3.91 -3.62
C ALA A 194 -7.61 -5.11 -4.05
N ILE A 195 -6.47 -4.86 -4.71
CA ILE A 195 -5.53 -5.92 -5.12
C ILE A 195 -4.95 -6.63 -3.89
N GLY A 196 -4.54 -5.88 -2.87
CA GLY A 196 -3.99 -6.43 -1.63
C GLY A 196 -4.91 -7.41 -0.92
N ILE A 197 -6.24 -7.19 -0.94
CA ILE A 197 -7.21 -8.16 -0.38
C ILE A 197 -7.14 -9.50 -1.11
N PHE A 198 -7.09 -9.46 -2.44
CA PHE A 198 -7.07 -10.66 -3.26
C PHE A 198 -5.72 -11.38 -3.20
N ASP A 199 -4.60 -10.64 -3.08
CA ASP A 199 -3.26 -11.22 -2.89
C ASP A 199 -3.17 -11.90 -1.50
N GLU A 200 -3.62 -11.23 -0.44
CA GLU A 200 -3.57 -11.78 0.94
C GLU A 200 -4.44 -13.03 1.12
N GLN A 201 -5.54 -13.14 0.38
CA GLN A 201 -6.39 -14.34 0.39
C GLN A 201 -5.84 -15.49 -0.47
N GLY A 202 -4.80 -15.26 -1.27
CA GLY A 202 -4.31 -16.23 -2.25
C GLY A 202 -5.31 -16.55 -3.36
N LEU A 203 -6.34 -15.70 -3.57
CA LEU A 203 -7.33 -15.89 -4.64
C LEU A 203 -6.73 -15.67 -6.03
N ILE A 204 -5.68 -14.85 -6.11
CA ILE A 204 -4.95 -14.59 -7.33
C ILE A 204 -3.78 -15.57 -7.40
N ALA A 205 -3.88 -16.54 -8.31
CA ALA A 205 -2.80 -17.48 -8.58
C ALA A 205 -2.19 -17.28 -9.97
N ASN A 206 -1.04 -17.90 -10.17
CA ASN A 206 -0.37 -18.01 -11.46
C ASN A 206 -0.05 -16.65 -12.12
N TRP A 207 -0.25 -16.54 -13.43
CA TRP A 207 -0.03 -15.30 -14.18
C TRP A 207 -0.91 -14.15 -13.73
N GLY A 208 -2.05 -14.42 -13.09
CA GLY A 208 -2.87 -13.39 -12.47
C GLY A 208 -2.07 -12.61 -11.43
N LEU A 209 -1.26 -13.31 -10.63
CA LEU A 209 -0.46 -12.70 -9.55
C LEU A 209 0.53 -11.68 -10.11
N VAL A 210 1.26 -12.09 -11.14
CA VAL A 210 2.20 -11.22 -11.85
C VAL A 210 1.47 -10.00 -12.42
N PHE A 211 0.34 -10.22 -13.10
CA PHE A 211 -0.42 -9.15 -13.74
C PHE A 211 -0.92 -8.11 -12.72
N PHE A 212 -1.51 -8.55 -11.61
CA PHE A 212 -1.98 -7.63 -10.57
C PHE A 212 -0.83 -6.87 -9.88
N ARG A 213 0.33 -7.51 -9.67
CA ARG A 213 1.53 -6.82 -9.16
C ARG A 213 2.05 -5.77 -10.15
N LEU A 214 2.01 -6.05 -11.46
CA LEU A 214 2.36 -5.03 -12.47
C LEU A 214 1.38 -3.84 -12.45
N ILE A 215 0.09 -4.09 -12.17
CA ILE A 215 -0.88 -3.01 -11.95
C ILE A 215 -0.48 -2.17 -10.73
N ASP A 216 -0.11 -2.79 -9.60
CA ASP A 216 0.36 -2.05 -8.42
C ASP A 216 1.58 -1.17 -8.74
N ALA A 217 2.57 -1.70 -9.47
CA ALA A 217 3.72 -0.91 -9.92
C ALA A 217 3.28 0.31 -10.76
N ALA A 218 2.40 0.10 -11.73
CA ALA A 218 1.87 1.17 -12.59
C ALA A 218 1.10 2.22 -11.79
N VAL A 219 0.33 1.79 -10.80
CA VAL A 219 -0.45 2.66 -9.91
C VAL A 219 0.46 3.49 -9.01
N PHE A 220 1.56 2.94 -8.48
CA PHE A 220 2.53 3.74 -7.74
C PHE A 220 3.25 4.74 -8.63
N LEU A 221 3.62 4.37 -9.86
CA LEU A 221 4.15 5.32 -10.85
C LEU A 221 3.14 6.43 -11.20
N MET A 222 1.85 6.10 -11.24
CA MET A 222 0.79 7.11 -11.40
C MET A 222 0.78 8.10 -10.22
N ALA A 223 1.03 7.67 -8.99
CA ALA A 223 1.18 8.56 -7.84
C ALA A 223 2.34 9.55 -8.03
N TYR A 224 3.49 9.05 -8.50
CA TYR A 224 4.65 9.88 -8.84
C TYR A 224 4.32 10.92 -9.91
N LEU A 225 3.73 10.50 -11.03
CA LEU A 225 3.37 11.39 -12.14
C LEU A 225 2.33 12.43 -11.70
N THR A 226 1.35 12.03 -10.91
CA THR A 226 0.32 12.92 -10.35
C THR A 226 0.97 14.04 -9.56
N PHE A 227 1.90 13.71 -8.66
CA PHE A 227 2.61 14.71 -7.87
C PHE A 227 3.53 15.59 -8.71
N TYR A 228 4.26 14.99 -9.66
CA TYR A 228 5.15 15.72 -10.57
C TYR A 228 4.39 16.79 -11.37
N PHE A 229 3.25 16.43 -11.99
CA PHE A 229 2.43 17.38 -12.75
C PHE A 229 1.75 18.42 -11.86
N GLN A 230 1.36 18.06 -10.63
CA GLN A 230 0.86 19.03 -9.66
C GLN A 230 1.94 20.07 -9.35
N HIS A 231 3.17 19.63 -9.10
CA HIS A 231 4.29 20.50 -8.73
C HIS A 231 4.70 21.44 -9.86
N LEU A 232 4.84 20.94 -11.10
CA LEU A 232 5.14 21.77 -12.27
C LEU A 232 4.09 22.87 -12.49
N ARG A 233 2.80 22.55 -12.30
CA ARG A 233 1.73 23.52 -12.44
C ARG A 233 1.81 24.62 -11.37
N GLU A 234 2.19 24.27 -10.15
CA GLU A 234 2.39 25.24 -9.07
C GLU A 234 3.60 26.15 -9.34
N GLU A 235 4.68 25.64 -9.92
CA GLU A 235 5.87 26.42 -10.28
C GLU A 235 5.56 27.45 -11.39
N HIS A 236 4.93 27.04 -12.49
CA HIS A 236 4.58 27.97 -13.58
C HIS A 236 3.59 29.06 -13.13
N PHE A 237 2.63 28.73 -12.27
CA PHE A 237 1.70 29.73 -11.74
C PHE A 237 2.42 30.80 -10.89
N LEU A 238 3.52 30.45 -10.21
CA LEU A 238 4.31 31.40 -9.44
C LEU A 238 5.18 32.28 -10.35
N GLU A 239 5.72 31.73 -11.44
CA GLU A 239 6.47 32.49 -12.45
C GLU A 239 5.58 33.56 -13.08
N ASP A 240 4.36 33.20 -13.51
CA ASP A 240 3.39 34.13 -14.11
C ASP A 240 2.97 35.29 -13.18
N LEU A 241 3.03 35.10 -11.86
CA LEU A 241 2.71 36.15 -10.88
C LEU A 241 3.87 37.12 -10.62
N THR A 242 5.09 36.76 -11.04
CA THR A 242 6.30 37.55 -10.81
C THR A 242 6.78 38.34 -12.03
N THR A 243 6.18 38.09 -13.21
CA THR A 243 6.39 38.81 -14.47
C THR A 243 5.30 39.84 -14.75
#